data_AF-A0A9P6IUP3-F1
#
_entry.id   AF-A0A9P6IUP3-F1
#
_cell.length_a   1.000
_cell.length_b   1.000
_cell.length_c   1.000
_cell.angle_alpha   90.00
_cell.angle_beta   90.00
_cell.angle_gamma   90.00
#
_symmetry.space_group_name_H-M   'P 1'
#
loop_
_entity.id
_entity.type
_entity.pdbx_description
1 polymer ?
#
loop_
_entity_poly.entity_id
_entity_poly.type
_entity_poly.pdbx_seq_one_letter_code
_entity_poly.pdbx_strand_id
1 'polypeptide(L)'
;GTIAFVYRHQGNEVLNNAWEQLYKTDPRVVQDLEKLFQCCGFEHVLDRAVPITCALEHRYMIGCRENILTAFQDSLQAIGVIGAILGGIELVSLLGAVVLFHRFDKHRFQREREEGEASLIRALLEVNNADRQIDEIRRQRELQMEYESLAEQLQAQARARGTGG
;
A
#
# COMPACT_ATOMS: atom_id res chain seq x y z
N GLY A 1 16.49 -13.67 3.38
CA GLY A 1 17.01 -13.69 4.76
C GLY A 1 17.28 -15.11 5.24
N THR A 2 16.22 -15.88 5.52
CA THR A 2 16.30 -17.23 6.11
C THR A 2 17.07 -18.24 5.26
N ILE A 3 16.90 -18.21 3.94
CA ILE A 3 17.61 -19.10 3.01
C ILE A 3 19.13 -18.82 3.06
N ALA A 4 19.56 -17.57 3.01
CA ALA A 4 20.99 -17.22 3.10
C ALA A 4 21.63 -17.64 4.44
N PHE A 5 20.87 -17.61 5.54
CA PHE A 5 21.35 -18.04 6.86
C PHE A 5 21.49 -19.56 6.96
N VAL A 6 20.53 -20.32 6.42
CA VAL A 6 20.53 -21.79 6.45
C VAL A 6 21.69 -22.39 5.63
N TYR A 7 22.07 -21.75 4.53
CA TYR A 7 23.17 -22.22 3.68
C TYR A 7 24.58 -21.83 4.18
N ARG A 8 24.70 -21.14 5.32
CA ARG A 8 26.00 -20.75 5.89
C ARG A 8 26.96 -21.93 6.06
N HIS A 9 26.44 -23.12 6.36
CA HIS A 9 27.27 -24.31 6.59
C HIS A 9 27.76 -24.98 5.29
N GLN A 10 27.00 -24.86 4.18
CA GLN A 10 27.39 -25.35 2.85
C GLN A 10 28.35 -24.41 2.11
N GLY A 11 28.60 -23.22 2.67
CA GLY A 11 29.48 -22.22 2.09
C GLY A 11 30.89 -22.74 1.79
N ASN A 12 31.40 -23.70 2.56
CA ASN A 12 32.72 -24.28 2.32
C ASN A 12 32.81 -25.05 1.00
N GLU A 13 31.83 -25.91 0.71
CA GLU A 13 31.83 -26.72 -0.51
C GLU A 13 31.58 -25.85 -1.75
N VAL A 14 30.63 -24.92 -1.64
CA VAL A 14 30.33 -23.96 -2.71
C VAL A 14 31.55 -23.09 -3.01
N LEU A 15 32.24 -22.60 -1.96
CA LEU A 15 33.43 -21.78 -2.14
C LEU A 15 34.59 -22.57 -2.72
N ASN A 16 34.80 -23.83 -2.31
CA ASN A 16 35.82 -24.70 -2.89
C ASN A 16 35.57 -24.95 -4.39
N ASN A 17 34.33 -25.27 -4.76
CA ASN A 17 33.94 -25.51 -6.15
C ASN A 17 34.09 -24.23 -6.99
N ALA A 18 33.68 -23.09 -6.46
CA ALA A 18 33.84 -21.80 -7.12
C ALA A 18 35.31 -21.44 -7.32
N TRP A 19 36.16 -21.65 -6.30
CA TRP A 19 37.59 -21.42 -6.40
C TRP A 19 38.24 -22.33 -7.44
N GLU A 20 37.89 -23.61 -7.46
CA GLU A 20 38.38 -24.55 -8.47
C GLU A 20 37.98 -24.15 -9.89
N GLN A 21 36.75 -23.70 -10.08
CA GLN A 21 36.26 -23.23 -11.36
C GLN A 21 37.00 -21.97 -11.82
N LEU A 22 37.20 -21.00 -10.91
CA LEU A 22 37.96 -19.78 -11.19
C LEU A 22 39.42 -20.10 -11.53
N TYR A 23 40.06 -20.98 -10.77
CA TYR A 23 41.43 -21.43 -11.04
C TYR A 23 41.59 -22.02 -12.45
N LYS A 24 40.61 -22.83 -12.91
CA LYS A 24 40.63 -23.43 -14.25
C LYS A 24 40.27 -22.44 -15.38
N THR A 25 39.34 -21.52 -15.11
CA THR A 25 38.73 -20.68 -16.15
C THR A 25 39.48 -19.35 -16.32
N ASP A 26 39.79 -18.68 -15.21
CA ASP A 26 40.49 -17.40 -15.20
C ASP A 26 41.39 -17.27 -13.96
N PRO A 27 42.65 -17.74 -14.03
CA PRO A 27 43.57 -17.70 -12.92
C PRO A 27 43.96 -16.27 -12.51
N ARG A 28 43.69 -15.25 -13.33
CA ARG A 28 43.96 -13.84 -12.96
C ARG A 28 43.05 -13.37 -11.84
N VAL A 29 41.80 -13.81 -11.85
CA VAL A 29 40.84 -13.52 -10.77
C VAL A 29 41.33 -14.10 -9.45
N VAL A 30 41.87 -15.33 -9.49
CA VAL A 30 42.47 -15.96 -8.30
C VAL A 30 43.64 -15.14 -7.78
N GLN A 31 44.53 -14.68 -8.66
CA GLN A 31 45.66 -13.82 -8.27
C GLN A 31 45.20 -12.49 -7.64
N ASP A 32 44.15 -11.86 -8.18
CA ASP A 32 43.62 -10.63 -7.61
C ASP A 32 42.95 -10.85 -6.25
N LEU A 33 42.26 -11.99 -6.07
CA LEU A 33 41.70 -12.41 -4.78
C LEU A 33 42.80 -12.68 -3.75
N GLU A 34 43.88 -13.37 -4.14
CA GLU A 34 45.04 -13.61 -3.28
C GLU A 34 45.68 -12.30 -2.79
N LYS A 35 45.82 -11.31 -3.68
CA LYS A 35 46.30 -9.97 -3.30
C LYS A 35 45.33 -9.21 -2.41
N LEU A 36 44.03 -9.27 -2.72
CA LEU A 36 42.98 -8.58 -1.97
C LEU A 36 42.89 -9.08 -0.53
N PHE A 37 42.95 -10.40 -0.35
CA PHE A 37 42.83 -11.06 0.96
C PHE A 37 44.18 -11.36 1.62
N GLN A 38 45.29 -10.94 1.01
CA GLN A 38 46.67 -11.12 1.51
C GLN A 38 46.97 -12.57 1.92
N CYS A 39 46.65 -13.50 1.02
CA CYS A 39 46.72 -14.94 1.24
C CYS A 39 47.22 -15.62 -0.04
N CYS A 40 47.58 -16.90 0.04
CA CYS A 40 47.92 -17.69 -1.15
C CYS A 40 47.20 -19.03 -1.10
N GLY A 41 46.78 -19.51 -2.26
CA GLY A 41 46.04 -20.76 -2.38
C GLY A 41 44.70 -20.76 -1.65
N PHE A 42 43.94 -21.84 -1.80
CA PHE A 42 42.61 -21.92 -1.22
C PHE A 42 42.64 -22.37 0.25
N GLU A 43 42.83 -23.66 0.49
CA GLU A 43 42.86 -24.23 1.84
C GLU A 43 44.26 -24.16 2.45
N HIS A 44 45.29 -24.29 1.61
CA HIS A 44 46.70 -24.20 1.99
C HIS A 44 47.46 -23.29 1.02
N VAL A 45 48.59 -22.75 1.44
CA VAL A 45 49.43 -21.82 0.66
C VAL A 45 49.89 -22.32 -0.71
N LEU A 46 49.94 -23.64 -0.89
CA LEU A 46 50.35 -24.27 -2.15
C LEU A 46 49.17 -24.89 -2.92
N ASP A 47 47.96 -24.89 -2.34
CA ASP A 47 46.77 -25.46 -2.96
C ASP A 47 46.17 -24.46 -3.95
N ARG A 48 46.31 -24.75 -5.26
CA ARG A 48 45.73 -23.93 -6.35
C ARG A 48 46.12 -22.44 -6.26
N ALA A 49 47.36 -22.17 -5.86
CA ALA A 49 47.90 -20.81 -5.75
C ALA A 49 48.30 -20.21 -7.11
N VAL A 50 48.14 -18.89 -7.30
CA VAL A 50 48.46 -18.21 -8.57
C VAL A 50 49.20 -16.87 -8.36
N PRO A 51 50.51 -16.79 -8.65
CA PRO A 51 51.39 -17.86 -9.11
C PRO A 51 51.72 -18.87 -8.01
N ILE A 52 52.26 -20.04 -8.37
CA ILE A 52 52.71 -21.06 -7.40
C ILE A 52 53.74 -20.48 -6.40
N THR A 53 54.47 -19.44 -6.81
CA THR A 53 55.44 -18.72 -5.98
C THR A 53 54.82 -17.63 -5.10
N CYS A 54 53.49 -17.49 -5.06
CA CYS A 54 52.78 -16.46 -4.29
C CYS A 54 53.29 -16.37 -2.84
N ALA A 55 53.41 -17.51 -2.15
CA ALA A 55 53.86 -17.56 -0.76
C ALA A 55 55.32 -17.09 -0.57
N LEU A 56 56.18 -17.32 -1.57
CA LEU A 56 57.58 -16.88 -1.55
C LEU A 56 57.72 -15.39 -1.89
N GLU A 57 56.96 -14.93 -2.89
CA GLU A 57 57.03 -13.56 -3.41
C GLU A 57 56.41 -12.55 -2.44
N HIS A 58 55.23 -12.87 -1.90
CA HIS A 58 54.45 -11.98 -1.05
C HIS A 58 54.56 -12.30 0.44
N ARG A 59 55.21 -13.42 0.81
CA ARG A 59 55.37 -13.91 2.19
C ARG A 59 54.06 -14.20 2.92
N TYR A 60 53.00 -14.51 2.18
CA TYR A 60 51.75 -14.96 2.79
C TYR A 60 51.86 -16.43 3.20
N MET A 61 51.61 -16.70 4.48
CA MET A 61 51.76 -18.03 5.08
C MET A 61 50.41 -18.70 5.39
N ILE A 62 49.31 -18.10 4.94
CA ILE A 62 47.94 -18.55 5.22
C ILE A 62 47.16 -18.77 3.91
N GLY A 63 46.25 -19.75 3.95
CA GLY A 63 45.30 -20.03 2.88
C GLY A 63 44.18 -18.99 2.84
N CYS A 64 43.62 -18.73 1.65
CA CYS A 64 42.58 -17.73 1.47
C CYS A 64 41.21 -18.12 2.06
N ARG A 65 40.96 -19.41 2.31
CA ARG A 65 39.67 -19.91 2.76
C ARG A 65 39.16 -19.21 4.02
N GLU A 66 39.99 -19.09 5.06
CA GLU A 66 39.58 -18.49 6.34
C GLU A 66 39.32 -16.99 6.22
N ASN A 67 40.18 -16.26 5.50
CA ASN A 67 40.02 -14.82 5.27
C ASN A 67 38.75 -14.52 4.48
N ILE A 68 38.50 -15.28 3.42
CA ILE A 68 37.30 -15.14 2.59
C ILE A 68 36.04 -15.45 3.41
N LEU A 69 36.05 -16.54 4.20
CA LEU A 69 34.92 -16.88 5.06
C LEU A 69 34.66 -15.79 6.10
N THR A 70 35.70 -15.27 6.73
CA THR A 70 35.57 -14.20 7.73
C THR A 70 35.00 -12.93 7.10
N ALA A 71 35.53 -12.51 5.95
CA ALA A 71 35.02 -11.36 5.22
C ALA A 71 33.56 -11.54 4.78
N PHE A 72 33.17 -12.75 4.36
CA PHE A 72 31.77 -13.05 4.07
C PHE A 72 30.89 -13.00 5.32
N GLN A 73 31.37 -13.50 6.46
CA GLN A 73 30.62 -13.44 7.72
C GLN A 73 30.40 -12.00 8.19
N ASP A 74 31.43 -11.17 8.13
CA ASP A 74 31.34 -9.75 8.47
C ASP A 74 30.40 -9.01 7.52
N SER A 75 30.50 -9.29 6.21
CA SER A 75 29.62 -8.72 5.20
C SER A 75 28.17 -9.15 5.40
N LEU A 76 27.91 -10.42 5.73
CA LEU A 76 26.57 -10.93 6.02
C LEU A 76 25.98 -10.28 7.27
N GLN A 77 26.79 -10.01 8.28
CA GLN A 77 26.35 -9.25 9.46
C GLN A 77 25.97 -7.82 9.08
N ALA A 78 26.80 -7.12 8.30
CA ALA A 78 26.51 -5.77 7.83
C ALA A 78 25.24 -5.72 6.97
N ILE A 79 25.08 -6.65 6.02
CA ILE A 79 23.87 -6.78 5.19
C ILE A 79 22.65 -7.08 6.08
N GLY A 80 22.81 -7.92 7.10
CA GLY A 80 21.76 -8.22 8.07
C GLY A 80 21.31 -6.98 8.85
N VAL A 81 22.24 -6.15 9.33
CA VAL A 81 21.94 -4.90 10.03
C VAL A 81 21.23 -3.90 9.12
N ILE A 82 21.74 -3.69 7.90
CA ILE A 82 21.11 -2.81 6.92
C ILE A 82 19.70 -3.31 6.59
N GLY A 83 19.54 -4.61 6.37
CA GLY A 83 18.24 -5.23 6.12
C GLY A 83 17.25 -5.04 7.27
N ALA A 84 17.71 -5.14 8.52
CA ALA A 84 16.87 -4.90 9.69
C ALA A 84 16.40 -3.44 9.78
N ILE A 85 17.27 -2.48 9.47
CA ILE A 85 16.93 -1.05 9.44
C ILE A 85 15.88 -0.79 8.34
N LEU A 86 16.12 -1.29 7.13
CA LEU A 86 15.18 -1.15 6.01
C LEU A 86 13.81 -1.77 6.33
N GLY A 87 13.81 -2.97 6.90
CA GLY A 87 12.57 -3.63 7.35
C GLY A 87 11.84 -2.84 8.43
N GLY A 88 12.56 -2.20 9.35
CA GLY A 88 11.97 -1.32 10.36
C GLY A 88 11.31 -0.08 9.75
N ILE A 89 11.97 0.59 8.80
CA ILE A 89 11.43 1.76 8.08
C ILE A 89 10.17 1.37 7.31
N GLU A 90 10.18 0.22 6.64
CA GLU A 90 9.04 -0.29 5.87
C GLU A 90 7.86 -0.58 6.80
N LEU A 91 8.09 -1.24 7.95
CA LEU A 91 7.07 -1.52 8.95
C LEU A 91 6.40 -0.23 9.47
N VAL A 92 7.20 0.79 9.82
CA VAL A 92 6.68 2.08 10.31
C VAL A 92 5.86 2.78 9.22
N SER A 93 6.33 2.72 7.97
CA SER A 93 5.63 3.30 6.82
C SER A 93 4.29 2.62 6.56
N LEU A 94 4.23 1.29 6.66
CA LEU A 94 2.98 0.51 6.54
C LEU A 94 2.00 0.83 7.68
N LEU A 95 2.48 0.91 8.92
CA LEU A 95 1.64 1.31 10.05
C LEU A 95 1.09 2.72 9.87
N GLY A 96 1.93 3.67 9.42
CA GLY A 96 1.50 5.02 9.09
C GLY A 96 0.43 5.05 8.01
N ALA A 97 0.61 4.28 6.93
CA ALA A 97 -0.37 4.16 5.86
C ALA A 97 -1.71 3.61 6.35
N VAL A 98 -1.69 2.56 7.19
CA VAL A 98 -2.92 1.98 7.79
C VAL A 98 -3.64 3.00 8.67
N VAL A 99 -2.91 3.74 9.51
CA VAL A 99 -3.49 4.78 10.36
C VAL A 99 -4.13 5.89 9.53
N LEU A 100 -3.43 6.35 8.47
CA LEU A 100 -3.97 7.34 7.55
C LEU A 100 -5.22 6.83 6.85
N PHE A 101 -5.20 5.59 6.35
CA PHE A 101 -6.35 4.99 5.67
C PHE A 101 -7.56 4.92 6.60
N HIS A 102 -7.37 4.50 7.85
CA HIS A 102 -8.45 4.46 8.84
C HIS A 102 -8.98 5.86 9.18
N ARG A 103 -8.10 6.87 9.24
CA ARG A 103 -8.51 8.28 9.42
C ARG A 103 -9.31 8.80 8.23
N PHE A 104 -8.86 8.52 7.00
CA PHE A 104 -9.55 8.92 5.79
C PHE A 104 -10.91 8.24 5.66
N ASP A 105 -10.99 6.96 5.94
CA ASP A 105 -12.25 6.21 5.88
C ASP A 105 -13.25 6.74 6.91
N LYS A 106 -12.79 7.03 8.14
CA LYS A 106 -13.63 7.68 9.16
C LYS A 106 -14.15 9.05 8.71
N HIS A 107 -13.31 9.87 8.09
CA HIS A 107 -13.73 11.17 7.57
C HIS A 107 -14.70 11.04 6.39
N ARG A 108 -14.48 10.06 5.50
CA ARG A 108 -15.39 9.76 4.40
C ARG A 108 -16.76 9.33 4.93
N PHE A 109 -16.79 8.45 5.92
CA PHE A 109 -18.02 7.98 6.54
C PHE A 109 -18.80 9.12 7.22
N GLN A 110 -18.10 10.04 7.88
CA GLN A 110 -18.73 11.23 8.47
C GLN A 110 -19.31 12.15 7.40
N ARG A 111 -18.57 12.38 6.32
CA ARG A 111 -19.01 13.23 5.22
C ARG A 111 -20.24 12.66 4.52
N GLU A 112 -20.22 11.36 4.20
CA GLU A 112 -21.35 10.68 3.57
C GLU A 112 -22.59 10.68 4.48
N ARG A 113 -22.40 10.61 5.81
CA ARG A 113 -23.50 10.72 6.78
C ARG A 113 -24.09 12.13 6.84
N GLU A 114 -23.26 13.17 6.91
CA GLU A 114 -23.71 14.57 6.93
C GLU A 114 -24.41 14.95 5.62
N GLU A 115 -23.85 14.55 4.47
CA GLU A 115 -24.47 14.76 3.16
C GLU A 115 -25.78 13.98 3.02
N GLY A 116 -25.83 12.74 3.53
CA GLY A 116 -27.04 11.93 3.59
C GLY A 116 -28.15 12.57 4.43
N GLU A 117 -27.83 13.02 5.64
CA GLU A 117 -28.78 13.72 6.52
C GLU A 117 -29.28 15.02 5.88
N ALA A 118 -28.40 15.82 5.26
CA ALA A 118 -28.79 17.05 4.56
C ALA A 118 -29.71 16.78 3.36
N SER A 119 -29.46 15.70 2.60
CA SER A 119 -30.31 15.31 1.47
C SER A 119 -31.70 14.86 1.92
N LEU A 120 -31.78 14.11 3.03
CA LEU A 120 -33.05 13.65 3.60
C LEU A 120 -33.89 14.82 4.10
N ILE A 121 -33.26 15.79 4.80
CA ILE A 121 -33.95 16.99 5.29
C ILE A 121 -34.52 17.80 4.11
N ARG A 122 -33.79 17.95 3.01
CA ARG A 122 -34.29 18.66 1.81
C ARG A 122 -35.49 17.95 1.19
N ALA A 123 -35.41 16.63 1.02
CA ALA A 123 -36.52 15.84 0.49
C ALA A 123 -37.78 15.96 1.38
N LEU A 124 -37.61 15.93 2.70
CA LEU A 124 -38.70 16.09 3.66
C LEU A 124 -39.33 17.50 3.60
N LEU A 125 -38.50 18.52 3.43
CA LEU A 125 -38.94 19.91 3.22
C LEU A 125 -39.74 20.06 1.92
N GLU A 126 -39.29 19.46 0.82
CA GLU A 126 -40.01 19.48 -0.47
C GLU A 126 -41.38 18.81 -0.36
N VAL A 127 -41.45 17.64 0.29
CA VAL A 127 -42.74 16.93 0.51
C VAL A 127 -43.67 17.77 1.37
N ASN A 128 -43.19 18.34 2.48
CA ASN A 128 -44.01 19.18 3.35
C ASN A 128 -44.53 20.44 2.62
N ASN A 129 -43.70 21.04 1.77
CA ASN A 129 -44.10 22.21 1.00
C ASN A 129 -45.13 21.87 -0.09
N ALA A 130 -45.00 20.71 -0.73
CA ALA A 130 -45.98 20.20 -1.69
C ALA A 130 -47.34 19.92 -1.03
N ASP A 131 -47.34 19.32 0.17
CA ASP A 131 -48.57 19.02 0.92
C ASP A 131 -49.33 20.31 1.27
N ARG A 132 -48.59 21.34 1.69
CA ARG A 132 -49.16 22.67 1.95
C ARG A 132 -49.80 23.29 0.69
N GLN A 133 -49.20 23.13 -0.48
CA GLN A 133 -49.79 23.62 -1.73
C GLN A 133 -51.07 22.85 -2.11
N ILE A 134 -51.10 21.53 -1.89
CA ILE A 134 -52.28 20.72 -2.16
C ILE A 134 -53.45 21.17 -1.28
N ASP A 135 -53.19 21.45 -0.01
CA ASP A 135 -54.19 21.97 0.92
C ASP A 135 -54.73 23.34 0.50
N GLU A 136 -53.87 24.25 0.05
CA GLU A 136 -54.29 25.56 -0.47
C GLU A 136 -55.16 25.42 -1.73
N ILE A 137 -54.79 24.54 -2.66
CA ILE A 137 -55.57 24.25 -3.86
C ILE A 137 -56.92 23.64 -3.50
N ARG A 138 -56.96 22.72 -2.53
CA ARG A 138 -58.21 22.10 -2.07
C ARG A 138 -59.17 23.15 -1.51
N ARG A 139 -58.68 24.06 -0.65
CA ARG A 139 -59.50 25.17 -0.11
C ARG A 139 -59.99 26.10 -1.20
N GLN A 140 -59.17 26.44 -2.20
CA GLN A 140 -59.61 27.25 -3.32
C GLN A 140 -60.73 26.59 -4.13
N ARG A 141 -60.63 25.28 -4.36
CA ARG A 141 -61.71 24.53 -5.04
C ARG A 141 -62.99 24.49 -4.22
N GLU A 142 -62.89 24.31 -2.90
CA GLU A 142 -64.07 24.36 -2.01
C GLU A 142 -64.78 25.71 -2.09
N LEU A 143 -64.02 26.80 -2.00
CA LEU A 143 -64.58 28.16 -2.16
C LEU A 143 -65.21 28.35 -3.54
N GLN A 144 -64.55 27.88 -4.61
CA GLN A 144 -65.07 28.01 -5.96
C GLN A 144 -66.39 27.25 -6.15
N MET A 145 -66.49 26.03 -5.61
CA MET A 145 -67.74 25.25 -5.61
C MET A 145 -68.85 25.95 -4.82
N GLU A 146 -68.51 26.60 -3.69
CA GLU A 146 -69.47 27.38 -2.90
C GLU A 146 -70.03 28.56 -3.70
N TYR A 147 -69.17 29.33 -4.38
CA TYR A 147 -69.58 30.43 -5.25
C TYR A 147 -70.45 29.97 -6.43
N GLU A 148 -70.08 28.87 -7.09
CA GLU A 148 -70.85 28.31 -8.20
C GLU A 148 -72.25 27.88 -7.74
N SER A 149 -72.35 27.21 -6.58
CA SER A 149 -73.65 26.80 -6.01
C SER A 149 -74.55 28.00 -5.68
N LEU A 150 -73.96 29.11 -5.19
CA LEU A 150 -74.68 30.32 -4.84
C LEU A 150 -75.17 31.06 -6.10
N ALA A 151 -74.36 31.08 -7.15
CA ALA A 151 -74.74 31.63 -8.45
C ALA A 151 -75.89 30.85 -9.10
N GLU A 152 -75.87 29.52 -9.05
CA GLU A 152 -76.97 28.66 -9.53
C GLU A 152 -78.28 28.93 -8.79
N GLN A 153 -78.23 29.08 -7.46
CA GLN A 153 -79.40 29.43 -6.64
C GLN A 153 -80.01 30.80 -7.03
N LEU A 154 -79.16 31.82 -7.21
CA LEU A 154 -79.61 33.14 -7.65
C LEU A 154 -80.26 33.09 -9.04
N GLN A 155 -79.68 32.33 -9.96
CA GLN A 155 -80.23 32.18 -11.31
C GLN A 155 -81.57 31.42 -11.31
N ALA A 156 -81.71 30.39 -10.48
CA ALA A 156 -82.97 29.68 -10.27
C ALA A 156 -84.05 30.60 -9.68
N GLN A 157 -83.70 31.42 -8.69
CA GLN A 157 -84.62 32.38 -8.07
C GLN A 157 -85.06 33.47 -9.05
N ALA A 158 -84.16 33.95 -9.92
CA ALA A 158 -84.47 34.91 -10.97
C ALA A 158 -85.44 34.33 -12.01
N ARG A 159 -85.22 33.08 -12.45
CA ARG A 159 -86.16 32.38 -13.36
C ARG A 159 -87.54 32.20 -12.75
N ALA A 160 -87.62 31.81 -11.47
CA ALA A 160 -88.89 31.64 -10.77
C ALA A 160 -89.71 32.95 -10.67
N ARG A 161 -89.04 34.10 -10.54
CA ARG A 161 -89.72 35.42 -10.55
C ARG A 161 -90.18 35.86 -11.94
N GLY A 162 -89.48 35.47 -13.01
CA GLY A 162 -89.79 35.88 -14.38
C GLY A 162 -91.04 35.23 -15.01
N THR A 163 -91.51 34.10 -14.47
CA THR A 163 -92.68 33.36 -15.00
C THR A 163 -94.01 33.72 -14.32
N GLY A 164 -94.02 34.69 -13.40
CA GLY A 164 -95.20 35.07 -12.60
C GLY A 164 -95.88 36.38 -13.01
N GLY A 165 -95.56 36.95 -14.17
CA GLY A 165 -96.22 38.13 -14.74
C GLY A 165 -96.90 37.80 -16.05
#